data_AF-A0A7G8T8A0-F1
#
_entry.id   AF-A0A7G8T8A0-F1
#
_cell.length_a   1.000
_cell.length_b   1.000
_cell.length_c   1.000
_cell.angle_alpha   90.00
_cell.angle_beta   90.00
_cell.angle_gamma   90.00
#
_symmetry.space_group_name_H-M   'P 1'
#
loop_
_entity.id
_entity.type
_entity.pdbx_description
1 polymer ?
#
loop_
_entity_poly.entity_id
_entity_poly.type
_entity_poly.pdbx_seq_one_letter_code
_entity_poly.pdbx_strand_id
1 'polypeptide(L)'
;MLKLSNDEDWLDIIYSRKPEDLQELVTDEAISKAVQKLTIPQKEVLFWNVIRLFTTSEIASARGVSERNIRKIRQRALESIRRTLETVSSRRAEGTVGAAALVLVGVICWPFMVGWLVADWIYPKLKAKIMAA
;
A
#
# COMPACT_ATOMS: atom_id res chain seq x y z
N MET A 1 -37.21 12.91 -12.78
CA MET A 1 -37.49 11.46 -12.90
C MET A 1 -36.18 10.70 -12.72
N LEU A 2 -35.89 10.29 -11.49
CA LEU A 2 -34.95 9.22 -11.17
C LEU A 2 -35.82 8.17 -10.49
N LYS A 3 -36.13 7.07 -11.20
CA LYS A 3 -36.70 5.89 -10.56
C LYS A 3 -35.57 5.36 -9.69
N LEU A 4 -35.61 5.69 -8.41
CA LEU A 4 -34.87 4.95 -7.40
C LEU A 4 -35.43 3.53 -7.48
N SER A 5 -34.66 2.70 -8.17
CA SER A 5 -34.86 1.27 -8.23
C SER A 5 -34.86 0.70 -6.81
N ASN A 6 -35.59 -0.40 -6.65
CA ASN A 6 -35.90 -1.06 -5.39
C ASN A 6 -34.73 -1.08 -4.38
N ASP A 7 -35.04 -1.19 -3.09
CA ASP A 7 -34.07 -1.43 -1.99
C ASP A 7 -33.16 -2.66 -2.17
N GLU A 8 -33.28 -3.41 -3.27
CA GLU A 8 -32.36 -4.49 -3.66
C GLU A 8 -31.28 -4.03 -4.67
N ASP A 9 -31.45 -2.87 -5.31
CA ASP A 9 -30.61 -2.42 -6.41
C ASP A 9 -29.37 -1.62 -5.93
N TRP A 10 -29.38 -1.14 -4.68
CA TRP A 10 -28.25 -0.38 -4.14
C TRP A 10 -26.99 -1.22 -3.99
N LEU A 11 -27.09 -2.52 -3.71
CA LEU A 11 -25.92 -3.41 -3.66
C LEU A 11 -25.27 -3.56 -5.03
N ASP A 12 -26.06 -3.55 -6.10
CA ASP A 12 -25.57 -3.62 -7.47
C ASP A 12 -25.07 -2.28 -8.00
N ILE A 13 -25.52 -1.17 -7.40
CA ILE A 13 -25.00 0.18 -7.61
C ILE A 13 -23.68 0.39 -6.83
N ILE A 14 -23.57 -0.16 -5.61
CA ILE A 14 -22.38 -0.01 -4.75
C ILE A 14 -21.26 -0.98 -5.14
N TYR A 15 -21.59 -2.21 -5.53
CA TYR A 15 -20.62 -3.21 -5.95
C TYR A 15 -20.73 -3.44 -7.44
N SER A 16 -19.77 -2.90 -8.20
CA SER A 16 -19.63 -3.22 -9.61
C SER A 16 -19.73 -4.73 -9.83
N ARG A 17 -20.68 -5.15 -10.68
CA ARG A 17 -20.90 -6.56 -11.06
C ARG A 17 -19.79 -7.11 -11.96
N LYS A 18 -18.76 -6.33 -12.28
CA LYS A 18 -17.81 -6.64 -13.35
C LYS A 18 -16.43 -7.02 -12.82
N PRO A 19 -15.76 -8.01 -13.43
CA PRO A 19 -14.37 -8.34 -13.13
C PRO A 19 -13.40 -7.16 -13.22
N GLU A 20 -13.65 -6.23 -14.13
CA GLU A 20 -12.74 -5.11 -14.43
C GLU A 20 -12.61 -4.14 -13.27
N ASP A 21 -13.67 -4.01 -12.46
CA ASP A 21 -13.76 -3.06 -11.34
C ASP A 21 -13.51 -3.76 -9.99
N LEU A 22 -12.90 -4.94 -10.00
CA LEU A 22 -12.56 -5.69 -8.79
C LEU A 22 -11.76 -4.85 -7.77
N GLN A 23 -10.99 -3.85 -8.23
CA GLN A 23 -10.27 -2.92 -7.36
C GLN A 23 -11.17 -1.98 -6.54
N GLU A 24 -12.39 -1.72 -6.99
CA GLU A 24 -13.38 -0.85 -6.31
C GLU A 24 -14.10 -1.60 -5.18
N LEU A 25 -14.14 -2.94 -5.27
CA LEU A 25 -14.72 -3.83 -4.25
C LEU A 25 -13.84 -3.95 -3.00
N VAL A 26 -12.64 -3.38 -3.02
CA VAL A 26 -11.65 -3.49 -1.95
C VAL A 26 -11.40 -2.13 -1.31
N THR A 27 -11.67 -2.02 -0.02
CA THR A 27 -11.48 -0.76 0.75
C THR A 27 -10.01 -0.46 1.04
N ASP A 28 -9.17 -1.49 1.18
CA ASP A 28 -7.74 -1.30 1.45
C ASP A 28 -7.00 -0.80 0.21
N GLU A 29 -6.36 0.37 0.30
CA GLU A 29 -5.67 1.00 -0.82
C GLU A 29 -4.51 0.15 -1.38
N ALA A 30 -3.78 -0.57 -0.52
CA ALA A 30 -2.67 -1.41 -0.96
C ALA A 30 -3.16 -2.64 -1.72
N ILE A 31 -4.24 -3.27 -1.23
CA ILE A 31 -4.88 -4.40 -1.92
C ILE A 31 -5.57 -3.92 -3.20
N SER A 32 -6.25 -2.76 -3.20
CA SER A 32 -6.87 -2.16 -4.38
C SER A 32 -5.84 -1.93 -5.49
N LYS A 33 -4.68 -1.33 -5.17
CA LYS A 33 -3.55 -1.17 -6.10
C LYS A 33 -2.98 -2.50 -6.58
N ALA A 34 -2.95 -3.51 -5.72
CA ALA A 34 -2.48 -4.84 -6.09
C ALA A 34 -3.43 -5.53 -7.08
N VAL A 35 -4.74 -5.43 -6.84
CA VAL A 35 -5.80 -5.93 -7.72
C VAL A 35 -5.79 -5.21 -9.06
N GLN A 36 -5.57 -3.88 -9.07
CA GLN A 36 -5.52 -3.09 -10.30
C GLN A 36 -4.47 -3.60 -11.29
N LYS A 37 -3.34 -4.13 -10.80
CA LYS A 37 -2.22 -4.66 -11.61
C LYS A 37 -2.46 -6.05 -12.19
N LEU A 38 -3.53 -6.73 -11.77
CA LEU A 38 -3.84 -8.06 -12.27
C LEU A 38 -4.27 -8.00 -13.74
N THR A 39 -3.98 -9.07 -14.48
CA THR A 39 -4.47 -9.22 -15.84
C THR A 39 -5.98 -9.51 -15.84
N ILE A 40 -6.66 -9.21 -16.95
CA ILE A 40 -8.11 -9.46 -17.08
C ILE A 40 -8.46 -10.91 -16.72
N PRO A 41 -7.78 -11.96 -17.25
CA PRO A 41 -8.09 -13.34 -16.87
C PRO A 41 -7.92 -13.64 -15.37
N GLN A 42 -6.96 -12.98 -14.71
CA GLN A 42 -6.75 -13.12 -13.27
C GLN A 42 -7.88 -12.46 -12.47
N LYS A 43 -8.27 -11.24 -12.86
CA LYS A 43 -9.38 -10.51 -12.25
C LYS A 43 -10.68 -11.29 -12.38
N GLU A 44 -10.98 -11.83 -13.55
CA GLU A 44 -12.20 -12.61 -13.76
C GLU A 44 -12.22 -13.89 -12.93
N VAL A 45 -11.13 -14.67 -12.92
CA VAL A 45 -11.07 -15.90 -12.12
C VAL A 45 -11.22 -15.58 -10.63
N LEU A 46 -10.61 -14.49 -10.14
CA LEU A 46 -10.80 -14.02 -8.77
C LEU A 46 -12.23 -13.56 -8.50
N PHE A 47 -12.83 -12.80 -9.42
CA PHE A 47 -14.20 -12.30 -9.30
C PHE A 47 -15.18 -13.47 -9.16
N TRP A 48 -15.15 -14.43 -10.08
CA TRP A 48 -16.06 -15.58 -10.03
C TRP A 48 -15.82 -16.45 -8.80
N ASN A 49 -14.57 -16.67 -8.43
CA ASN A 49 -14.24 -17.58 -7.34
C ASN A 49 -14.40 -16.98 -5.93
N VAL A 50 -14.10 -15.69 -5.74
CA VAL A 50 -14.08 -15.03 -4.43
C VAL A 50 -15.34 -14.22 -4.19
N ILE A 51 -15.83 -13.49 -5.20
CA ILE A 51 -17.01 -12.62 -5.06
C ILE A 51 -18.30 -13.40 -5.32
N ARG A 52 -18.32 -14.22 -6.39
CA ARG A 52 -19.50 -15.03 -6.76
C ARG A 52 -19.49 -16.44 -6.19
N LEU A 53 -18.42 -16.83 -5.47
CA LEU A 53 -18.26 -18.12 -4.78
C LEU A 53 -18.39 -19.35 -5.69
N PHE A 54 -18.10 -19.21 -6.99
CA PHE A 54 -18.12 -20.34 -7.91
C PHE A 54 -16.94 -21.28 -7.66
N THR A 55 -17.20 -22.57 -7.78
CA THR A 55 -16.20 -23.63 -7.71
C THR A 55 -15.27 -23.60 -8.93
N THR A 56 -14.09 -24.22 -8.81
CA THR A 56 -13.15 -24.28 -9.93
C THR A 56 -13.69 -25.08 -11.12
N SER A 57 -14.54 -26.08 -10.87
CA SER A 57 -15.21 -26.89 -11.88
C SER A 57 -16.25 -26.07 -12.66
N GLU A 58 -17.06 -25.26 -11.97
CA GLU A 58 -18.04 -24.38 -12.61
C GLU A 58 -17.37 -23.32 -13.49
N ILE A 59 -16.30 -22.70 -12.98
CA ILE A 59 -15.53 -21.69 -13.74
C ILE A 59 -14.84 -22.33 -14.96
N ALA A 60 -14.27 -23.53 -14.79
CA ALA A 60 -13.63 -24.27 -15.86
C ALA A 60 -14.63 -24.65 -16.96
N SER A 61 -15.79 -25.15 -16.57
CA SER A 61 -16.89 -25.50 -17.48
C SER A 61 -17.40 -24.28 -18.24
N ALA A 62 -17.68 -23.17 -17.54
CA ALA A 62 -18.14 -21.92 -18.14
C ALA A 62 -17.15 -21.31 -19.15
N ARG A 63 -15.84 -21.54 -18.96
CA ARG A 63 -14.77 -21.03 -19.84
C ARG A 63 -14.30 -22.02 -20.90
N GLY A 64 -14.77 -23.26 -20.88
CA GLY A 64 -14.25 -24.32 -21.76
C GLY A 64 -12.77 -24.63 -21.56
N VAL A 65 -12.23 -24.46 -20.35
CA VAL A 65 -10.82 -24.73 -20.02
C VAL A 65 -10.71 -25.78 -18.92
N SER A 66 -9.51 -26.36 -18.74
CA SER A 66 -9.31 -27.32 -17.65
C SER A 66 -9.31 -26.66 -16.27
N GLU A 67 -9.75 -27.38 -15.24
CA GLU A 67 -9.66 -26.93 -13.84
C GLU A 67 -8.22 -26.61 -13.42
N ARG A 68 -7.23 -27.35 -13.96
CA ARG A 68 -5.81 -27.07 -13.73
C ARG A 68 -5.44 -25.66 -14.18
N ASN A 69 -5.96 -25.21 -15.32
CA ASN A 69 -5.71 -23.86 -15.82
C ASN A 69 -6.30 -22.81 -14.87
N ILE A 70 -7.53 -22.99 -14.39
CA ILE A 70 -8.17 -22.09 -13.43
C ILE A 70 -7.36 -21.99 -12.14
N ARG A 71 -6.93 -23.13 -11.57
CA ARG A 71 -6.07 -23.15 -10.38
C ARG A 71 -4.75 -22.41 -10.60
N LYS A 72 -4.12 -22.59 -11.77
CA LYS A 72 -2.88 -21.91 -12.15
C LYS A 72 -3.06 -20.40 -12.28
N ILE A 73 -4.16 -19.94 -12.90
CA ILE A 73 -4.49 -18.51 -13.01
C ILE A 73 -4.72 -17.92 -11.62
N ARG A 74 -5.52 -18.58 -10.78
CA ARG A 74 -5.77 -18.15 -9.40
C ARG A 74 -4.49 -18.03 -8.59
N GLN A 75 -3.62 -19.05 -8.67
CA GLN A 75 -2.34 -19.05 -7.96
C GLN A 75 -1.46 -17.87 -8.40
N ARG A 76 -1.34 -17.63 -9.71
CA ARG A 76 -0.58 -16.49 -10.24
C ARG A 76 -1.16 -15.15 -9.80
N ALA A 77 -2.49 -15.03 -9.73
CA ALA A 77 -3.14 -13.82 -9.27
C ALA A 77 -2.82 -13.55 -7.79
N LEU A 78 -2.95 -14.55 -6.92
CA LEU A 78 -2.62 -14.43 -5.50
C LEU A 78 -1.13 -14.12 -5.29
N GLU A 79 -0.24 -14.72 -6.07
CA GLU A 79 1.19 -14.46 -6.00
C GLU A 79 1.53 -13.01 -6.43
N SER A 80 0.86 -12.50 -7.46
CA SER A 80 1.00 -11.10 -7.89
C SER A 80 0.54 -10.11 -6.81
N ILE A 81 -0.58 -10.41 -6.14
CA ILE A 81 -1.07 -9.60 -5.01
C ILE A 81 -0.03 -9.61 -3.88
N ARG A 82 0.43 -10.80 -3.46
CA ARG A 82 1.42 -10.96 -2.37
C ARG A 82 2.69 -10.15 -2.62
N ARG A 83 3.29 -10.30 -3.79
CA ARG A 83 4.50 -9.54 -4.16
C ARG A 83 4.27 -8.03 -4.12
N THR A 84 3.10 -7.57 -4.57
CA THR A 84 2.77 -6.14 -4.51
C THR A 84 2.66 -5.66 -3.07
N LEU A 85 2.02 -6.41 -2.19
CA LEU A 85 1.90 -6.06 -0.78
C LEU A 85 3.26 -6.04 -0.07
N GLU A 86 4.13 -7.02 -0.34
CA GLU A 86 5.52 -7.05 0.18
C GLU A 86 6.32 -5.79 -0.25
N THR A 87 6.15 -5.35 -1.50
CA THR A 87 6.81 -4.11 -1.96
C THR A 87 6.26 -2.85 -1.29
N VAL A 88 4.98 -2.84 -0.92
CA VAL A 88 4.35 -1.71 -0.24
C VAL A 88 4.80 -1.68 1.22
N SER A 89 4.89 -2.83 1.88
CA SER A 89 5.39 -2.91 3.25
C SER A 89 6.86 -2.51 3.36
N SER A 90 7.72 -2.94 2.43
CA SER A 90 9.15 -2.54 2.42
C SER A 90 9.30 -1.02 2.29
N ARG A 91 8.61 -0.42 1.31
CA ARG A 91 8.64 1.03 1.09
C ARG A 91 8.16 1.82 2.31
N ARG A 92 7.13 1.32 3.00
CA ARG A 92 6.62 1.95 4.23
C ARG A 92 7.65 1.89 5.36
N ALA A 93 8.35 0.76 5.51
CA ALA A 93 9.41 0.61 6.50
C ALA A 93 10.58 1.57 6.24
N GLU A 94 11.06 1.63 4.99
CA GLU A 94 12.15 2.54 4.58
C GLU A 94 11.80 4.01 4.84
N GLY A 95 10.58 4.44 4.50
CA GLY A 95 10.12 5.81 4.76
C GLY A 95 10.04 6.14 6.26
N THR A 96 9.66 5.18 7.09
CA THR A 96 9.58 5.35 8.55
C THR A 96 10.98 5.50 9.15
N VAL A 97 11.94 4.68 8.70
CA VAL A 97 13.34 4.75 9.14
C VAL A 97 13.97 6.07 8.70
N GLY A 98 13.74 6.52 7.47
CA GLY A 98 14.25 7.80 6.96
C GLY A 98 13.71 9.00 7.74
N ALA A 99 12.40 9.03 8.02
CA ALA A 99 11.79 10.08 8.83
C ALA A 99 12.35 10.09 10.27
N ALA A 100 12.49 8.91 10.90
CA ALA A 100 13.08 8.80 12.23
C ALA A 100 14.54 9.28 12.25
N ALA A 101 15.34 8.95 11.24
CA ALA A 101 16.72 9.40 11.12
C ALA A 101 16.82 10.93 11.02
N LEU A 102 15.95 11.58 10.22
CA LEU A 102 15.90 13.03 10.12
C LEU A 102 15.53 13.70 11.46
N VAL A 103 14.58 13.12 12.19
CA VAL A 103 14.22 13.60 13.54
C VAL A 103 15.41 13.47 14.49
N LEU A 104 16.10 12.32 14.50
CA LEU A 104 17.27 12.10 15.35
C LEU A 104 18.41 13.07 15.01
N VAL A 105 18.69 13.30 13.73
CA VAL A 105 19.68 14.29 13.30
C VAL A 105 19.28 15.69 13.76
N GLY A 106 18.01 16.08 13.61
CA GLY A 106 17.54 17.37 14.11
C GLY A 106 17.71 17.52 15.63
N VAL A 107 17.36 16.49 16.40
CA VAL A 107 17.45 16.50 17.87
C VAL A 107 18.90 16.50 18.36
N ILE A 108 19.83 15.86 17.66
CA ILE A 108 21.24 15.76 18.07
C ILE A 108 22.07 16.93 17.53
N CYS A 109 21.92 17.29 16.25
CA CYS A 109 22.72 18.36 15.64
C CYS A 109 22.30 19.75 16.12
N TRP A 110 21.01 20.00 16.34
CA TRP A 110 20.55 21.36 16.70
C TRP A 110 21.14 21.86 18.03
N PRO A 111 21.11 21.08 19.13
CA PRO A 111 21.74 21.50 20.38
C PRO A 111 23.27 21.60 20.29
N PHE A 112 23.90 20.72 19.52
CA PHE A 112 25.35 20.75 19.31
C PHE A 112 25.79 22.03 18.57
N MET A 113 25.09 22.40 17.49
CA MET A 113 25.40 23.60 16.72
C MET A 113 25.19 24.89 17.53
N VAL A 114 24.11 24.96 18.33
CA VAL A 114 23.86 26.10 19.22
C VAL A 114 24.92 26.19 20.31
N GLY A 115 25.29 25.06 20.92
CA GLY A 115 26.35 25.01 21.93
C GLY A 115 27.71 25.47 21.39
N TRP A 116 28.06 25.04 20.17
CA TRP A 116 29.31 25.45 19.52
C TRP A 116 29.36 26.95 19.19
N LEU A 117 28.26 27.52 18.67
CA LEU A 117 28.15 28.97 18.41
C LEU A 117 28.30 29.81 19.69
N VAL A 118 27.67 29.39 20.78
CA VAL A 118 27.79 30.06 22.07
C VAL A 118 29.22 29.96 22.60
N ALA A 119 29.85 28.79 22.47
CA ALA A 119 31.24 28.60 22.86
C ALA A 119 32.17 29.53 22.07
N ASP A 120 32.01 29.63 20.75
CA ASP A 120 32.83 30.49 19.90
C ASP A 120 32.69 31.98 20.27
N TRP A 121 31.51 32.41 20.71
CA TRP A 121 31.27 33.78 21.17
C TRP A 121 31.87 34.08 22.55
N ILE A 122 31.82 33.13 23.49
CA ILE A 122 32.23 33.34 24.89
C ILE A 122 33.72 33.06 25.10
N TYR A 123 34.27 32.05 24.43
CA TYR A 123 35.64 31.57 24.59
C TYR A 123 36.71 32.65 24.43
N PRO A 124 36.70 33.54 23.40
CA PRO A 124 37.72 34.57 23.26
C PRO A 124 37.71 35.58 24.42
N LYS A 125 36.52 35.92 24.94
CA LYS A 125 36.38 36.84 26.09
C LYS A 125 36.92 36.21 27.37
N LEU A 126 36.68 34.92 27.57
CA LEU A 126 37.17 34.18 28.73
C LEU A 126 38.70 34.00 28.67
N LYS A 127 39.21 33.59 27.50
CA LYS A 127 40.63 33.38 27.24
C LYS A 127 41.45 34.67 27.45
N ALA A 128 40.92 35.82 27.03
CA ALA A 128 41.55 37.12 27.27
C ALA A 128 41.64 37.50 28.75
N LYS A 129 40.60 37.20 29.56
CA LYS A 129 40.61 37.47 31.01
C LYS A 129 41.59 36.58 31.77
N ILE A 130 41.72 35.31 31.39
CA ILE A 130 42.65 34.37 32.04
C ILE A 130 44.11 34.75 31.77
N MET A 131 44.45 35.20 30.55
CA MET A 131 45.81 35.64 30.23
C MET A 131 46.17 37.02 30.81
N ALA A 132 45.18 37.80 31.24
CA ALA A 132 45.37 39.10 31.87
C ALA A 132 45.41 39.03 33.42
N ALA A 133 45.20 37.84 34.00
CA ALA A 133 45.29 37.54 35.43
C ALA A 133 46.60 36.83 35.74
#